data_AF-A0A4V1S2I2-F1
#
_entry.id   AF-A0A4V1S2I2-F1
#
_cell.length_a   1.000
_cell.length_b   1.000
_cell.length_c   1.000
_cell.angle_alpha   90.00
_cell.angle_beta   90.00
_cell.angle_gamma   90.00
#
_symmetry.space_group_name_H-M   'P 1'
#
loop_
_entity.id
_entity.type
_entity.pdbx_description
1 polymer ?
#
loop_
_entity_poly.entity_id
_entity_poly.type
_entity_poly.pdbx_seq_one_letter_code
_entity_poly.pdbx_strand_id
1 'polypeptide(L)'
;MPYQQGNEYKSQNTADLGIGELEEGIKDMEQELTMHIAIAEFLYAGVWEDAVAILELIRAGHSVETVYHAVCQLPGKVSNRK
;
A
#
# COMPACT_ATOMS: atom_id res chain seq x y z
N MET A 1 7.91 19.74 50.07
CA MET A 1 7.42 20.32 48.80
C MET A 1 7.63 19.27 47.71
N PRO A 2 6.58 18.62 47.18
CA PRO A 2 6.75 17.65 46.11
C PRO A 2 6.81 18.39 44.77
N TYR A 3 7.88 18.19 44.01
CA TYR A 3 7.97 18.69 42.64
C TYR A 3 7.16 17.77 41.73
N GLN A 4 6.24 18.37 40.97
CA GLN A 4 5.43 17.73 39.94
C GLN A 4 6.35 17.12 38.88
N GLN A 5 6.50 15.80 38.92
CA GLN A 5 7.15 15.02 37.88
C GLN A 5 6.04 14.23 37.17
N GLY A 6 5.56 14.75 36.04
CA GLY A 6 4.48 14.08 35.32
C GLY A 6 3.90 14.93 34.22
N ASN A 7 4.67 15.19 33.16
CA ASN A 7 4.08 15.55 31.87
C ASN A 7 4.97 15.29 30.63
N GLU A 8 6.22 14.86 30.78
CA GLU A 8 7.10 14.66 29.61
C GLU A 8 6.95 13.27 28.96
N TYR A 9 6.47 12.25 29.68
CA TYR A 9 6.32 10.89 29.14
C TYR A 9 5.08 10.65 28.26
N LYS A 10 4.13 11.60 28.22
CA LYS A 10 2.91 11.44 27.40
C LYS A 10 3.04 12.02 26.00
N SER A 11 3.91 13.01 25.79
CA SER A 11 4.02 13.71 24.51
C SER A 11 4.85 12.97 23.46
N GLN A 12 5.87 12.21 23.87
CA GLN A 12 6.69 11.41 22.95
C GLN A 12 5.92 10.20 22.40
N ASN A 13 5.20 9.47 23.26
CA ASN A 13 4.38 8.34 22.83
C ASN A 13 3.31 8.72 21.80
N THR A 14 2.69 9.90 21.92
CA THR A 14 1.69 10.38 20.94
C THR A 14 2.30 10.81 19.62
N ALA A 15 3.53 11.35 19.64
CA ALA A 15 4.24 11.71 18.42
C ALA A 15 4.73 10.45 17.67
N ASP A 16 5.25 9.46 18.41
CA ASP A 16 5.70 8.19 17.84
C ASP A 16 4.53 7.36 17.28
N LEU A 17 3.37 7.37 17.97
CA LEU A 17 2.12 6.80 17.45
C LEU A 17 1.67 7.49 16.16
N GLY A 18 1.69 8.82 16.12
CA GLY A 18 1.28 9.59 14.94
C GLY A 18 2.22 9.42 13.74
N ILE A 19 3.53 9.22 13.98
CA ILE A 19 4.48 8.88 12.91
C ILE A 19 4.21 7.47 12.39
N GLY A 20 3.94 6.49 13.26
CA GLY A 20 3.61 5.13 12.86
C GLY A 20 2.35 5.05 11.99
N GLU A 21 1.28 5.74 12.39
CA GLU A 21 0.03 5.82 11.61
C GLU A 21 0.24 6.50 10.25
N LEU A 22 1.10 7.53 10.19
CA LEU A 22 1.46 8.18 8.93
C LEU A 22 2.26 7.26 8.02
N GLU A 23 3.23 6.51 8.56
CA GLU A 23 4.02 5.54 7.80
C GLU A 23 3.14 4.41 7.24
N GLU A 24 2.18 3.93 8.03
CA GLU A 24 1.21 2.93 7.59
C GLU A 24 0.30 3.47 6.47
N GLY A 25 -0.25 4.68 6.65
CA GLY A 25 -1.04 5.33 5.60
C GLY A 25 -0.27 5.60 4.31
N ILE A 26 1.03 5.92 4.39
CA ILE A 26 1.89 6.05 3.21
C ILE A 26 2.05 4.70 2.50
N LYS A 27 2.31 3.61 3.25
CA LYS A 27 2.43 2.27 2.66
C LYS A 27 1.14 1.82 1.98
N ASP A 28 -0.01 2.07 2.59
CA ASP A 28 -1.30 1.75 2.00
C ASP A 28 -1.51 2.49 0.66
N MET A 29 -1.17 3.78 0.63
CA MET A 29 -1.22 4.59 -0.60
C MET A 29 -0.25 4.09 -1.67
N GLU A 30 0.97 3.67 -1.30
CA GLU A 30 1.95 3.10 -2.24
C GLU A 30 1.47 1.78 -2.84
N GLN A 31 0.84 0.91 -2.04
CA GLN A 31 0.25 -0.34 -2.52
C GLN A 31 -0.87 -0.07 -3.54
N GLU A 32 -1.79 0.82 -3.19
CA GLU A 32 -2.91 1.18 -4.06
C GLU A 32 -2.42 1.78 -5.38
N LEU A 33 -1.45 2.71 -5.33
CA LEU A 33 -0.87 3.31 -6.52
C LEU A 33 -0.19 2.27 -7.41
N THR A 34 0.56 1.35 -6.81
CA THR A 34 1.24 0.27 -7.54
C THR A 34 0.26 -0.62 -8.29
N MET A 35 -0.90 -0.93 -7.70
CA MET A 35 -1.96 -1.69 -8.37
C MET A 35 -2.50 -0.96 -9.60
N HIS A 36 -2.82 0.33 -9.46
CA HIS A 36 -3.36 1.13 -10.55
C HIS A 36 -2.36 1.26 -11.71
N ILE A 37 -1.08 1.47 -11.42
CA ILE A 37 -0.02 1.53 -12.43
C ILE A 37 0.08 0.19 -13.17
N ALA A 38 0.09 -0.94 -12.47
CA ALA A 38 0.18 -2.25 -13.10
C ALA A 38 -0.99 -2.52 -14.05
N ILE A 39 -2.22 -2.19 -13.64
CA ILE A 39 -3.40 -2.32 -14.51
C ILE A 39 -3.21 -1.47 -15.78
N ALA A 40 -2.77 -0.22 -15.64
CA ALA A 40 -2.52 0.66 -16.78
C ALA A 40 -1.41 0.11 -17.70
N GLU A 41 -0.35 -0.45 -17.15
CA GLU A 41 0.74 -1.06 -17.90
C GLU A 41 0.29 -2.29 -18.68
N PHE A 42 -0.50 -3.20 -18.07
CA PHE A 42 -1.02 -4.38 -18.76
C PHE A 42 -1.96 -3.99 -19.90
N LEU A 43 -2.82 -2.99 -19.69
CA LEU A 43 -3.67 -2.43 -20.74
C LEU A 43 -2.85 -1.83 -21.89
N TYR A 44 -1.78 -1.08 -21.58
CA TYR A 44 -0.91 -0.47 -22.60
C TYR A 44 -0.08 -1.51 -23.36
N ALA A 45 0.44 -2.52 -22.67
CA ALA A 45 1.22 -3.61 -23.26
C ALA A 45 0.36 -4.59 -24.09
N GLY A 46 -0.96 -4.45 -24.08
CA GLY A 46 -1.89 -5.35 -24.77
C GLY A 46 -2.01 -6.72 -24.10
N VAL A 47 -1.59 -6.84 -22.84
CA VAL A 47 -1.70 -8.06 -22.03
C VAL A 47 -3.06 -8.06 -21.35
N TRP A 48 -4.10 -8.25 -22.17
CA TRP A 48 -5.50 -8.11 -21.74
C TRP A 48 -5.92 -9.15 -20.70
N GLU A 49 -5.35 -10.36 -20.76
CA GLU A 49 -5.68 -11.46 -19.85
C GLU A 49 -5.31 -11.11 -18.40
N ASP A 50 -4.10 -10.58 -18.18
CA ASP A 50 -3.64 -10.16 -16.85
C ASP A 50 -4.41 -8.94 -16.33
N ALA A 51 -4.67 -7.95 -17.21
CA ALA A 51 -5.48 -6.78 -16.85
C ALA A 51 -6.91 -7.18 -16.42
N VAL A 52 -7.54 -8.10 -17.16
CA VAL A 52 -8.89 -8.59 -16.85
C VAL A 52 -8.88 -9.39 -15.55
N ALA A 53 -7.89 -10.25 -15.32
CA ALA A 53 -7.79 -11.02 -14.07
C ALA A 53 -7.69 -10.10 -12.83
N ILE A 54 -6.90 -9.02 -12.91
CA ILE A 54 -6.81 -8.03 -11.81
C ILE A 54 -8.16 -7.32 -11.60
N LEU A 55 -8.82 -6.89 -12.69
CA LEU A 55 -10.13 -6.22 -12.61
C LEU A 55 -11.21 -7.15 -12.04
N GLU A 56 -11.16 -8.45 -12.33
CA GLU A 56 -12.06 -9.44 -11.75
C GLU A 56 -11.87 -9.60 -10.24
N LEU A 57 -10.62 -9.56 -9.75
CA LEU A 57 -10.35 -9.57 -8.31
C LEU A 57 -10.95 -8.35 -7.62
N ILE A 58 -10.80 -7.16 -8.22
CA ILE A 58 -11.42 -5.93 -7.71
C ILE A 58 -12.95 -6.05 -7.73
N ARG A 59 -13.51 -6.53 -8.84
CA ARG A 59 -14.97 -6.71 -9.00
C ARG A 59 -15.55 -7.71 -8.00
N ALA A 60 -14.79 -8.74 -7.61
CA ALA A 60 -15.19 -9.71 -6.60
C ALA A 60 -15.12 -9.16 -5.16
N GLY A 61 -14.64 -7.93 -4.97
CA GLY A 61 -14.55 -7.28 -3.66
C GLY A 61 -13.37 -7.76 -2.81
N HIS A 62 -12.31 -8.26 -3.43
CA HIS A 62 -11.08 -8.58 -2.71
C HIS A 62 -10.43 -7.32 -2.13
N SER A 63 -9.71 -7.48 -1.00
CA SER A 63 -8.98 -6.38 -0.38
C SER A 63 -7.86 -5.85 -1.27
N VAL A 64 -7.50 -4.58 -1.09
CA VAL A 64 -6.36 -3.93 -1.77
C VAL A 64 -5.09 -4.78 -1.61
N GLU A 65 -4.79 -5.23 -0.39
CA GLU A 65 -3.66 -6.13 -0.10
C GLU A 65 -3.67 -7.41 -0.98
N THR A 66 -4.83 -8.05 -1.12
CA THR A 66 -4.97 -9.28 -1.91
C THR A 66 -4.69 -9.01 -3.40
N VAL A 67 -5.25 -7.92 -3.92
CA VAL A 67 -5.05 -7.52 -5.32
C VAL A 67 -3.59 -7.12 -5.55
N TYR A 68 -2.98 -6.39 -4.62
CA TYR A 68 -1.57 -6.01 -4.67
C TYR A 68 -0.66 -7.23 -4.73
N HIS A 69 -0.89 -8.24 -3.90
CA HIS A 69 -0.13 -9.49 -3.93
C HIS A 69 -0.31 -10.25 -5.24
N ALA A 70 -1.53 -10.33 -5.78
CA ALA A 70 -1.78 -10.96 -7.07
C ALA A 70 -1.02 -10.23 -8.19
N VAL A 71 -1.09 -8.90 -8.19
CA VAL A 71 -0.34 -8.05 -9.11
C VAL A 71 1.16 -8.35 -8.97
N CYS A 72 1.73 -8.39 -7.75
CA CYS A 72 3.14 -8.73 -7.45
C CYS A 72 3.63 -10.07 -7.99
N GLN A 73 2.73 -11.04 -8.17
CA GLN A 73 3.07 -12.37 -8.67
C GLN A 73 3.02 -12.46 -10.20
N LEU A 74 2.47 -11.46 -10.89
CA LEU A 74 2.36 -11.48 -12.35
C LEU A 74 3.74 -11.35 -13.03
N PRO A 75 4.03 -12.19 -14.03
CA PRO A 75 5.26 -12.12 -14.79
C PRO A 75 5.28 -10.83 -15.62
N GLY A 76 6.38 -10.08 -15.59
CA GLY A 76 6.53 -8.87 -16.39
C GLY A 76 6.22 -7.55 -15.68
N LYS A 77 6.01 -7.57 -14.35
CA LYS A 77 6.01 -6.33 -13.55
C LYS A 77 7.21 -5.45 -13.93
N VAL A 78 6.91 -4.23 -14.36
CA VAL A 78 7.88 -3.21 -14.73
C VAL A 78 8.46 -2.58 -13.45
N SER A 79 9.11 -3.40 -12.61
CA SER A 79 9.95 -2.93 -11.51
C SER A 79 11.17 -3.83 -11.32
N ASN A 80 11.63 -4.45 -12.41
CA ASN A 80 12.92 -5.16 -12.48
C ASN A 80 13.75 -4.74 -13.70
N ARG A 81 13.62 -3.49 -14.15
CA ARG A 81 14.70 -2.86 -14.93
C ARG A 81 15.67 -2.20 -13.95
N LYS A 82 16.62 -2.99 -13.46
CA LYS A 82 17.91 -2.46 -13.00
C LYS A 82 18.64 -1.80 -14.18
#